data_AF-A0A5N6KRQ8-F1
#
_entry.id   AF-A0A5N6KRQ8-F1
#
_cell.length_a   1.000
_cell.length_b   1.000
_cell.length_c   1.000
_cell.angle_alpha   90.00
_cell.angle_beta   90.00
_cell.angle_gamma   90.00
#
_symmetry.space_group_name_H-M   'P 1'
#
loop_
_entity.id
_entity.type
_entity.pdbx_description
1 polymer ?
#
loop_
_entity_poly.entity_id
_entity_poly.type
_entity_poly.pdbx_seq_one_letter_code
_entity_poly.pdbx_strand_id
1 'polypeptide(L)'
;MIPSSTPPRSSAFPQHNHLPSSPQSFAKPSCIDTALHKVDAAHPQLGAQAGEIRLQVIQSGVFAAALRVVEFFKQKSVAQTDGVHASQQQDAELTHDLSEAAHRASIPRNPKNKGVQAFKRSTPLHSLLSGPIAVLSFPSVSPQHLAAAISILSPTPGNTSAFPAPKRKTSPGYYEGPVQNGLQKLLLLGARVEGRVMDSEGTKWIGGIQNGIDGLRAQLVHTLESAGMGLARALEGAGNALWVTMESRRIDMDSEGKTDEAAEKKD
;
A
#
# COMPACT_ATOMS: atom_id res chain seq x y z
N MET A 1 28.85 12.50 11.45
CA MET A 1 27.96 11.43 10.97
C MET A 1 26.53 11.93 11.07
N ILE A 2 26.00 12.50 9.98
CA ILE A 2 24.64 13.03 9.93
C ILE A 2 23.73 11.85 9.57
N PRO A 3 22.70 11.51 10.38
CA PRO A 3 21.81 10.42 10.06
C PRO A 3 21.06 10.77 8.77
N SER A 4 21.21 9.92 7.76
CA SER A 4 20.40 9.97 6.54
C SER A 4 18.94 9.79 6.94
N SER A 5 18.20 10.89 6.96
CA SER A 5 16.74 10.90 7.12
C SER A 5 16.14 10.18 5.93
N THR A 6 15.94 8.87 6.07
CA THR A 6 15.19 8.08 5.11
C THR A 6 13.73 8.54 5.19
N PRO A 7 13.11 8.96 4.07
CA PRO A 7 11.72 9.35 4.10
C PRO A 7 10.85 8.14 4.47
N PRO A 8 9.75 8.33 5.22
CA PRO A 8 8.86 7.24 5.60
C PRO A 8 8.33 6.54 4.34
N ARG A 9 8.44 5.20 4.32
CA ARG A 9 8.13 4.38 3.13
C ARG A 9 6.62 4.26 2.84
N SER A 10 5.78 4.65 3.80
CA SER A 10 4.33 4.80 3.61
C SER A 10 3.75 5.91 4.49
N SER A 11 2.88 6.72 3.90
CA SER A 11 2.15 7.79 4.58
C SER A 11 0.69 7.80 4.10
N ALA A 12 -0.27 7.63 4.99
CA ALA A 12 -1.68 7.83 4.69
C ALA A 12 -2.08 9.28 4.97
N PHE A 13 -2.94 9.86 4.13
CA PHE A 13 -3.35 11.27 4.17
C PHE A 13 -4.85 11.39 4.52
N PRO A 14 -5.20 11.43 5.81
CA PRO A 14 -6.54 11.85 6.23
C PRO A 14 -6.74 13.37 6.07
N GLN A 15 -7.80 13.81 5.39
CA GLN A 15 -8.26 15.20 5.47
C GLN A 15 -8.92 15.43 6.82
N HIS A 16 -8.74 16.63 7.39
CA HIS A 16 -9.50 17.04 8.55
C HIS A 16 -10.15 18.39 8.32
N ASN A 17 -11.44 18.50 8.62
CA ASN A 17 -12.16 19.78 8.51
C ASN A 17 -12.55 20.28 9.92
N HIS A 18 -12.11 21.49 10.27
CA HIS A 18 -12.47 22.22 11.51
C HIS A 18 -12.50 21.38 12.82
N LEU A 19 -11.31 20.98 13.30
CA LEU A 19 -11.17 20.51 14.69
C LEU A 19 -11.04 21.71 15.64
N PRO A 20 -11.84 21.79 16.72
CA PRO A 20 -11.63 22.78 17.76
C PRO A 20 -10.32 22.49 18.50
N SER A 21 -9.58 23.55 18.84
CA SER A 21 -8.25 23.54 19.49
C SER A 21 -8.25 23.02 20.93
N SER A 22 -9.34 22.39 21.39
CA SER A 22 -9.34 21.79 22.71
C SER A 22 -8.44 20.55 22.70
N PRO A 23 -7.52 20.39 23.67
CA PRO A 23 -6.70 19.19 23.82
C PRO A 23 -7.53 17.91 24.04
N GLN A 24 -8.86 18.04 24.19
CA GLN A 24 -9.84 16.97 24.36
C GLN A 24 -10.50 16.52 23.03
N SER A 25 -10.45 17.30 21.95
CA SER A 25 -10.94 16.88 20.62
C SER A 25 -9.94 16.02 19.85
N PHE A 26 -8.69 16.00 20.31
CA PHE A 26 -7.66 15.02 19.98
C PHE A 26 -7.73 13.82 20.91
N ALA A 27 -8.91 13.28 21.20
CA ALA A 27 -8.97 12.04 21.93
C ALA A 27 -8.73 10.90 20.92
N LYS A 28 -7.60 10.20 20.87
CA LYS A 28 -6.25 10.38 21.43
C LYS A 28 -5.34 9.54 20.54
N PRO A 29 -4.08 9.96 20.28
CA PRO A 29 -3.01 9.03 19.92
C PRO A 29 -3.14 7.74 20.72
N SER A 30 -3.47 7.82 22.01
CA SER A 30 -3.68 6.64 22.86
C SER A 30 -4.68 5.59 22.35
N CYS A 31 -5.75 5.94 21.62
CA CYS A 31 -6.68 4.93 21.07
C CYS A 31 -6.03 4.20 19.89
N ILE A 32 -5.32 4.94 19.05
CA ILE A 32 -4.54 4.41 17.93
C ILE A 32 -3.35 3.62 18.49
N ASP A 33 -2.55 4.21 19.38
CA ASP A 33 -1.41 3.60 20.06
C ASP A 33 -1.82 2.31 20.77
N THR A 34 -2.94 2.29 21.51
CA THR A 34 -3.43 1.06 22.17
C THR A 34 -3.77 -0.03 21.15
N ALA A 35 -4.33 0.33 20.00
CA ALA A 35 -4.63 -0.64 18.96
C ALA A 35 -3.38 -1.11 18.21
N LEU A 36 -2.44 -0.21 17.94
CA LEU A 36 -1.15 -0.55 17.33
C LEU A 36 -0.32 -1.44 18.26
N HIS A 37 -0.28 -1.14 19.56
CA HIS A 37 0.38 -1.98 20.56
C HIS A 37 -0.26 -3.38 20.67
N LYS A 38 -1.58 -3.51 20.43
CA LYS A 38 -2.23 -4.83 20.35
C LYS A 38 -1.78 -5.60 19.10
N VAL A 39 -1.54 -4.92 17.98
CA VAL A 39 -1.02 -5.56 16.76
C VAL A 39 0.43 -5.99 16.95
N ASP A 40 1.27 -5.12 17.53
CA ASP A 40 2.66 -5.45 17.90
C ASP A 40 2.70 -6.68 18.83
N ALA A 41 1.80 -6.74 19.83
CA ALA A 41 1.71 -7.87 20.75
C ALA A 41 1.24 -9.17 20.06
N ALA A 42 0.34 -9.08 19.08
CA ALA A 42 -0.14 -10.23 18.32
C ALA A 42 0.89 -10.73 17.30
N HIS A 43 1.76 -9.84 16.81
CA HIS A 43 2.74 -10.14 15.76
C HIS A 43 4.13 -9.64 16.15
N PRO A 44 4.80 -10.29 17.12
CA PRO A 44 6.13 -9.90 17.59
C PRO A 44 7.20 -9.94 16.48
N GLN A 45 6.90 -10.61 15.37
CA GLN A 45 7.81 -10.78 14.22
C GLN A 45 7.98 -9.50 13.39
N LEU A 46 7.06 -8.54 13.51
CA LEU A 46 7.10 -7.25 12.79
C LEU A 46 7.95 -6.19 13.51
N GLY A 47 8.42 -6.48 14.73
CA GLY A 47 9.08 -5.52 15.61
C GLY A 47 8.10 -4.51 16.21
N ALA A 48 8.49 -3.87 17.31
CA ALA A 48 7.65 -2.88 17.99
C ALA A 48 7.63 -1.55 17.21
N GLN A 49 6.66 -1.39 16.30
CA GLN A 49 6.56 -0.21 15.44
C GLN A 49 5.49 0.80 15.91
N ALA A 50 4.64 0.43 16.88
CA ALA A 50 3.55 1.28 17.34
C ALA A 50 3.99 2.69 17.79
N GLY A 51 5.13 2.81 18.48
CA GLY A 51 5.63 4.08 19.00
C GLY A 51 6.16 5.05 17.92
N GLU A 52 6.47 4.54 16.74
CA GLU A 52 6.97 5.35 15.61
C GLU A 52 5.83 5.83 14.70
N ILE A 53 4.68 5.16 14.75
CA ILE A 53 3.50 5.55 13.97
C ILE A 53 2.86 6.78 14.62
N ARG A 54 2.69 7.85 13.83
CA ARG A 54 2.19 9.13 14.35
C ARG A 54 1.15 9.73 13.43
N LEU A 55 0.08 10.26 14.04
CA LEU A 55 -0.90 11.10 13.39
C LEU A 55 -0.53 12.57 13.65
N GLN A 56 -0.18 13.29 12.59
CA GLN A 56 0.24 14.69 12.68
C GLN A 56 -0.64 15.58 11.79
N VAL A 57 -1.08 16.71 12.32
CA VAL A 57 -1.69 17.78 11.53
C VAL A 57 -0.57 18.58 10.87
N ILE A 58 -0.61 18.75 9.55
CA ILE A 58 0.46 19.41 8.80
C ILE A 58 -0.12 20.58 8.00
N GLN A 59 0.68 21.65 7.87
CA GLN A 59 0.36 22.74 6.96
C GLN A 59 0.50 22.29 5.50
N SER A 60 -0.62 22.24 4.77
CA SER A 60 -0.67 21.76 3.38
C SER A 60 0.30 22.49 2.44
N GLY A 61 0.47 23.80 2.60
CA GLY A 61 1.40 24.60 1.78
C GLY A 61 2.87 24.17 1.94
N VAL A 62 3.34 24.01 3.17
CA VAL A 62 4.73 23.58 3.46
C VAL A 62 4.94 22.13 3.03
N PHE A 63 3.94 21.27 3.28
CA PHE A 63 3.99 19.89 2.87
C PHE A 63 4.02 19.72 1.33
N ALA A 64 3.24 20.53 0.60
CA ALA A 64 3.25 20.53 -0.86
C ALA A 64 4.60 20.99 -1.41
N ALA A 65 5.25 21.98 -0.79
CA ALA A 65 6.59 22.41 -1.16
C ALA A 65 7.64 21.32 -0.88
N ALA A 66 7.58 20.70 0.30
CA ALA A 66 8.47 19.59 0.68
C ALA A 66 8.36 18.41 -0.31
N LEU A 67 7.14 18.03 -0.71
CA LEU A 67 6.94 16.98 -1.71
C LEU A 67 7.57 17.30 -3.07
N ARG A 68 7.52 18.57 -3.51
CA ARG A 68 8.17 18.97 -4.76
C ARG A 68 9.70 18.87 -4.66
N VAL A 69 10.27 19.26 -3.53
CA VAL A 69 11.70 19.10 -3.30
C VAL A 69 12.07 17.62 -3.33
N VAL A 70 11.37 16.77 -2.57
CA VAL A 70 11.66 15.32 -2.52
C VAL A 70 11.54 14.63 -3.89
N GLU A 71 10.59 15.05 -4.74
CA GLU A 71 10.39 14.42 -6.06
C GLU A 71 11.33 14.96 -7.15
N PHE A 72 11.63 16.25 -7.15
CA PHE A 72 12.37 16.89 -8.26
C PHE A 72 13.84 17.18 -7.94
N PHE A 73 14.21 17.29 -6.67
CA PHE A 73 15.60 17.52 -6.28
C PHE A 73 16.36 16.20 -6.17
N LYS A 74 17.42 16.05 -6.97
CA LYS A 74 18.34 14.91 -6.90
C LYS A 74 19.72 15.43 -6.48
N GLN A 75 20.16 15.10 -5.28
CA GLN A 75 21.46 15.55 -4.75
C GLN A 75 22.64 15.15 -5.67
N LYS A 76 22.58 13.96 -6.28
CA LYS A 76 23.62 13.47 -7.20
C LYS A 76 23.80 14.31 -8.48
N SER A 77 22.76 15.01 -8.94
CA SER A 77 22.91 15.86 -10.14
C SER A 77 23.63 17.17 -9.86
N VAL A 78 23.66 17.62 -8.61
CA VAL A 78 24.37 18.86 -8.21
C VAL A 78 25.89 18.60 -8.08
N ALA A 79 26.28 17.38 -7.68
CA ALA A 79 27.70 17.01 -7.57
C ALA A 79 28.41 16.76 -8.92
N GLN A 80 27.67 16.69 -10.03
CA GLN A 80 28.23 16.40 -11.37
C GLN A 80 28.30 17.63 -12.30
N THR A 81 27.71 18.76 -11.89
CA THR A 81 27.84 20.02 -12.61
C THR A 81 28.91 20.87 -11.93
N ASP A 82 30.03 21.06 -12.65
CA ASP A 82 30.92 22.22 -12.59
C ASP A 82 32.34 21.99 -12.03
N GLY A 83 33.23 21.64 -12.97
CA GLY A 83 34.67 21.87 -12.90
C GLY A 83 35.11 23.24 -13.44
N VAL A 84 34.27 24.28 -13.40
CA VAL A 84 34.68 25.63 -13.89
C VAL A 84 34.05 26.75 -13.04
N HIS A 85 34.91 27.59 -12.46
CA HIS A 85 34.70 28.86 -11.73
C HIS A 85 34.69 28.83 -10.18
N ALA A 86 35.81 29.32 -9.62
CA ALA A 86 36.21 29.35 -8.21
C ALA A 86 35.51 30.42 -7.33
N SER A 87 34.26 30.78 -7.61
CA SER A 87 33.40 31.56 -6.71
C SER A 87 32.11 30.83 -6.30
N GLN A 88 31.85 29.65 -6.89
CA GLN A 88 30.68 28.79 -6.61
C GLN A 88 31.02 27.57 -5.74
N GLN A 89 32.18 27.57 -5.07
CA GLN A 89 32.61 26.43 -4.25
C GLN A 89 31.78 26.27 -2.96
N GLN A 90 31.11 27.34 -2.47
CA GLN A 90 30.21 27.25 -1.32
C GLN A 90 28.81 26.71 -1.69
N ASP A 91 28.35 26.92 -2.93
CA ASP A 91 27.05 26.43 -3.41
C ASP A 91 27.06 24.93 -3.70
N ALA A 92 28.22 24.37 -4.06
CA ALA A 92 28.43 22.93 -4.22
C ALA A 92 28.29 22.15 -2.89
N GLU A 93 28.47 22.81 -1.74
CA GLU A 93 28.36 22.20 -0.41
C GLU A 93 26.91 22.16 0.11
N LEU A 94 26.04 23.06 -0.37
CA LEU A 94 24.64 23.18 0.06
C LEU A 94 23.75 22.16 -0.65
N THR A 95 23.98 20.88 -0.38
CA THR A 95 23.20 19.73 -0.92
C THR A 95 21.96 19.38 -0.10
N HIS A 96 21.62 20.17 0.92
CA HIS A 96 20.48 19.95 1.79
C HIS A 96 19.16 20.50 1.18
N ASP A 97 18.02 20.03 1.67
CA ASP A 97 16.70 20.29 1.08
C ASP A 97 16.22 21.76 1.13
N LEU A 98 16.85 22.58 1.97
CA LEU A 98 16.57 24.02 2.09
C LEU A 98 17.50 24.89 1.24
N SER A 99 18.39 24.28 0.46
CA SER A 99 19.34 25.03 -0.36
C SER A 99 18.66 25.76 -1.52
N GLU A 100 19.32 26.79 -2.03
CA GLU A 100 18.85 27.50 -3.23
C GLU A 100 18.76 26.56 -4.44
N ALA A 101 19.67 25.58 -4.53
CA ALA A 101 19.62 24.54 -5.56
C ALA A 101 18.34 23.69 -5.49
N ALA A 102 17.93 23.27 -4.29
CA ALA A 102 16.70 22.53 -4.05
C ALA A 102 15.45 23.37 -4.37
N HIS A 103 15.45 24.63 -3.96
CA HIS A 103 14.39 25.58 -4.28
C HIS A 103 14.26 25.81 -5.80
N ARG A 104 15.38 26.04 -6.48
CA ARG A 104 15.41 26.27 -7.93
C ARG A 104 14.98 25.03 -8.74
N ALA A 105 15.31 23.83 -8.25
CA ALA A 105 14.89 22.57 -8.87
C ALA A 105 13.38 22.30 -8.72
N SER A 106 12.77 22.76 -7.61
CA SER A 106 11.35 22.55 -7.31
C SER A 106 10.40 23.58 -7.92
N ILE A 107 10.88 24.75 -8.34
CA ILE A 107 10.06 25.77 -9.02
C ILE A 107 9.79 25.38 -10.49
N PRO A 108 8.53 25.48 -10.97
CA PRO A 108 8.22 25.32 -12.38
C PRO A 108 8.87 26.45 -13.21
N ARG A 109 9.85 26.10 -14.04
CA ARG A 109 10.74 27.05 -14.74
C ARG A 109 10.12 27.88 -15.88
N ASN A 110 8.79 28.01 -15.99
CA ASN A 110 8.20 28.83 -17.05
C ASN A 110 6.80 29.42 -16.72
N PRO A 111 6.69 30.75 -16.46
CA PRO A 111 5.41 31.41 -16.18
C PRO A 111 4.54 31.65 -17.42
N LYS A 112 5.03 31.39 -18.64
CA LYS A 112 4.28 31.59 -19.90
C LYS A 112 3.51 30.34 -20.36
N ASN A 113 3.87 29.15 -19.88
CA ASN A 113 3.21 27.87 -20.20
C ASN A 113 2.48 27.29 -18.96
N LYS A 114 1.64 28.13 -18.33
CA LYS A 114 0.95 27.85 -17.05
C LYS A 114 0.05 26.61 -17.06
N GLY A 115 -0.42 26.14 -18.22
CA GLY A 115 -1.32 24.98 -18.30
C GLY A 115 -0.62 23.63 -18.28
N VAL A 116 0.41 23.45 -19.13
CA VAL A 116 0.94 22.11 -19.44
C VAL A 116 2.21 21.78 -18.65
N GLN A 117 3.09 22.76 -18.40
CA GLN A 117 4.36 22.50 -17.70
C GLN A 117 4.27 22.60 -16.18
N ALA A 118 3.31 23.39 -15.66
CA ALA A 118 2.97 23.38 -14.23
C ALA A 118 2.40 22.02 -13.82
N PHE A 119 1.58 21.40 -14.68
CA PHE A 119 1.04 20.05 -14.49
C PHE A 119 2.12 18.95 -14.62
N LYS A 120 3.12 19.13 -15.51
CA LYS A 120 4.26 18.20 -15.61
C LYS A 120 5.19 18.20 -14.39
N ARG A 121 5.15 19.25 -13.56
CA ARG A 121 5.88 19.32 -12.27
C ARG A 121 4.93 19.38 -11.06
N SER A 122 3.67 18.99 -11.23
CA SER A 122 2.79 18.79 -10.08
C SER A 122 2.96 17.36 -9.58
N THR A 123 3.23 17.23 -8.29
CA THR A 123 3.18 15.96 -7.58
C THR A 123 1.78 15.33 -7.75
N PRO A 124 1.66 14.00 -7.93
CA PRO A 124 0.37 13.33 -8.11
C PRO A 124 -0.58 13.51 -6.90
N LEU A 125 -0.02 13.83 -5.73
CA LEU A 125 -0.78 14.16 -4.52
C LEU A 125 -1.37 15.57 -4.50
N HIS A 126 -1.01 16.46 -5.44
CA HIS A 126 -1.33 17.88 -5.31
C HIS A 126 -2.84 18.18 -5.19
N SER A 127 -3.69 17.38 -5.84
CA SER A 127 -5.15 17.48 -5.72
C SER A 127 -5.68 17.14 -4.33
N LEU A 128 -4.99 16.26 -3.59
CA LEU A 128 -5.34 15.83 -2.24
C LEU A 128 -4.84 16.82 -1.16
N LEU A 129 -3.94 17.74 -1.51
CA LEU A 129 -3.35 18.70 -0.58
C LEU A 129 -4.15 20.01 -0.45
N SER A 130 -5.42 20.00 -0.84
CA SER A 130 -6.30 21.16 -0.70
C SER A 130 -6.97 21.17 0.68
N GLY A 131 -6.78 22.27 1.41
CA GLY A 131 -7.37 22.47 2.74
C GLY A 131 -6.51 21.95 3.91
N PRO A 132 -7.12 21.82 5.09
CA PRO A 132 -6.44 21.28 6.28
C PRO A 132 -6.30 19.75 6.19
N ILE A 133 -5.08 19.25 6.40
CA ILE A 133 -4.75 17.83 6.26
C ILE A 133 -3.97 17.30 7.45
N ALA A 134 -4.22 16.04 7.78
CA ALA A 134 -3.42 15.26 8.71
C ALA A 134 -2.73 14.15 7.93
N VAL A 135 -1.61 13.68 8.47
CA VAL A 135 -0.81 12.62 7.90
C VAL A 135 -0.60 11.57 8.97
N LEU A 136 -0.89 10.33 8.63
CA LEU A 136 -0.54 9.16 9.40
C LEU A 136 0.71 8.54 8.77
N SER A 137 1.86 8.72 9.42
CA SER A 137 3.14 8.19 8.93
C SER A 137 3.46 6.84 9.53
N PHE A 138 3.90 5.90 8.70
CA PHE A 138 4.40 4.60 9.12
C PHE A 138 5.89 4.48 8.76
N PRO A 139 6.74 3.97 9.68
CA PRO A 139 8.17 3.77 9.40
C PRO A 139 8.40 2.68 8.35
N SER A 140 7.59 1.63 8.39
CA SER A 140 7.62 0.52 7.43
C SER A 140 6.22 0.21 6.93
N VAL A 141 6.14 -0.40 5.74
CA VAL A 141 4.86 -0.80 5.14
C VAL A 141 4.37 -2.06 5.83
N SER A 142 3.53 -1.91 6.85
CA SER A 142 2.89 -3.04 7.54
C SER A 142 1.37 -2.98 7.35
N PRO A 143 0.80 -3.86 6.49
CA PRO A 143 -0.64 -3.95 6.27
C PRO A 143 -1.45 -4.12 7.55
N GLN A 144 -0.91 -4.83 8.55
CA GLN A 144 -1.59 -5.09 9.82
C GLN A 144 -1.75 -3.83 10.68
N HIS A 145 -0.69 -3.03 10.78
CA HIS A 145 -0.74 -1.74 11.47
C HIS A 145 -1.66 -0.75 10.75
N LEU A 146 -1.61 -0.75 9.41
CA LEU A 146 -2.48 0.05 8.58
C LEU A 146 -3.96 -0.37 8.72
N ALA A 147 -4.25 -1.67 8.79
CA ALA A 147 -5.58 -2.19 9.02
C ALA A 147 -6.16 -1.75 10.37
N ALA A 148 -5.37 -1.86 11.44
CA ALA A 148 -5.77 -1.40 12.77
C ALA A 148 -6.03 0.11 12.79
N ALA A 149 -5.18 0.91 12.13
CA ALA A 149 -5.39 2.34 12.03
C ALA A 149 -6.66 2.70 11.23
N ILE A 150 -6.91 2.04 10.10
CA ILE A 150 -8.12 2.25 9.28
C ILE A 150 -9.38 1.84 10.06
N SER A 151 -9.33 0.75 10.83
CA SER A 151 -10.47 0.32 11.66
C SER A 151 -10.92 1.37 12.67
N ILE A 152 -9.99 2.22 13.13
CA ILE A 152 -10.27 3.32 14.06
C ILE A 152 -10.70 4.58 13.31
N LEU A 153 -9.91 4.98 12.32
CA LEU A 153 -10.03 6.27 11.64
C LEU A 153 -11.18 6.33 10.62
N SER A 154 -11.41 5.24 9.90
CA SER A 154 -12.45 5.15 8.86
C SER A 154 -13.07 3.75 8.87
N PRO A 155 -13.81 3.40 9.94
CA PRO A 155 -14.50 2.12 10.01
C PRO A 155 -15.49 2.01 8.86
N THR A 156 -15.49 0.88 8.17
CA THR A 156 -16.51 0.61 7.14
C THR A 156 -17.62 -0.23 7.79
N PRO A 157 -18.86 0.27 7.89
CA PRO A 157 -19.92 -0.43 8.60
C PRO A 157 -20.36 -1.68 7.84
N GLY A 158 -20.42 -2.83 8.53
CA GLY A 158 -20.94 -4.11 8.01
C GLY A 158 -20.32 -5.32 8.70
N ASN A 159 -21.07 -6.41 8.91
CA ASN A 159 -20.55 -7.64 9.53
C ASN A 159 -19.52 -8.38 8.64
N THR A 160 -19.53 -8.07 7.34
CA THR A 160 -18.70 -8.66 6.28
C THR A 160 -17.60 -7.69 5.83
N SER A 161 -17.44 -6.55 6.52
CA SER A 161 -16.52 -5.50 6.12
C SER A 161 -15.10 -5.82 6.52
N ALA A 162 -14.15 -5.53 5.63
CA ALA A 162 -12.71 -5.72 5.85
C ALA A 162 -12.16 -4.94 7.06
N PHE A 163 -12.86 -3.89 7.53
CA PHE A 163 -12.41 -3.04 8.64
C PHE A 163 -13.56 -2.73 9.64
N PRO A 164 -13.87 -3.66 10.55
CA PRO A 164 -14.90 -3.45 11.56
C PRO A 164 -14.45 -2.45 12.63
N ALA A 165 -15.39 -1.65 13.13
CA ALA A 165 -15.13 -0.75 14.25
C ALA A 165 -14.74 -1.55 15.52
N PRO A 166 -13.79 -1.05 16.33
CA PRO A 166 -13.39 -1.69 17.58
C PRO A 166 -14.57 -1.90 18.54
N LYS A 167 -14.68 -3.08 19.16
CA LYS A 167 -15.79 -3.40 20.08
C LYS A 167 -15.74 -2.52 21.35
N ARG A 168 -16.90 -2.05 21.83
CA ARG A 168 -17.04 -1.26 23.08
C ARG A 168 -16.32 -1.87 24.29
N LYS A 169 -16.34 -3.21 24.42
CA LYS A 169 -15.70 -3.93 25.52
C LYS A 169 -14.17 -3.90 25.46
N THR A 170 -13.60 -3.84 24.26
CA THR A 170 -12.16 -3.97 24.02
C THR A 170 -11.44 -2.62 24.00
N SER A 171 -12.17 -1.55 23.71
CA SER A 171 -11.67 -0.17 23.65
C SER A 171 -12.77 0.80 24.10
N PRO A 172 -12.97 1.00 25.42
CA PRO A 172 -14.00 1.89 25.93
C PRO A 172 -13.77 3.35 25.49
N GLY A 173 -12.50 3.78 25.44
CA GLY A 173 -12.11 5.12 25.01
C GLY A 173 -12.50 5.47 23.57
N TYR A 174 -12.75 4.48 22.69
CA TYR A 174 -13.20 4.75 21.33
C TYR A 174 -14.58 5.42 21.28
N TYR A 175 -15.46 5.10 22.24
CA TYR A 175 -16.87 5.52 22.23
C TYR A 175 -17.14 6.77 23.07
N GLU A 176 -16.09 7.49 23.46
CA GLU A 176 -16.26 8.78 24.12
C GLU A 176 -16.78 9.82 23.13
N GLY A 177 -17.75 10.64 23.55
CA GLY A 177 -18.34 11.70 22.74
C GLY A 177 -17.32 12.60 22.02
N PRO A 178 -16.25 13.11 22.68
CA PRO A 178 -15.24 13.91 21.98
C PRO A 178 -14.47 13.15 20.88
N VAL A 179 -14.17 11.86 21.10
CA VAL A 179 -13.48 11.00 20.12
C VAL A 179 -14.35 10.79 18.90
N GLN A 180 -15.62 10.45 19.11
CA GLN A 180 -16.58 10.20 18.04
C GLN A 180 -16.81 11.45 17.19
N ASN A 181 -16.94 12.61 17.83
CA ASN A 181 -17.07 13.89 17.13
C ASN A 181 -15.82 14.26 16.31
N GLY A 182 -14.63 13.85 16.78
CA GLY A 182 -13.38 13.99 16.02
C GLY A 182 -13.31 13.05 14.83
N LEU A 183 -13.61 11.76 15.04
CA LEU A 183 -13.60 10.72 14.00
C LEU A 183 -14.58 11.01 12.87
N GLN A 184 -15.78 11.52 13.18
CA GLN A 184 -16.76 11.92 12.16
C GLN A 184 -16.27 13.02 11.22
N LYS A 185 -15.25 13.80 11.63
CA LYS A 185 -14.65 14.88 10.85
C LYS A 185 -13.40 14.47 10.08
N LEU A 186 -12.89 13.26 10.34
CA LEU A 186 -11.74 12.71 9.65
C LEU A 186 -12.20 11.92 8.43
N LEU A 187 -11.74 12.32 7.25
CA LEU A 187 -12.03 11.62 6.01
C LEU A 187 -10.73 11.08 5.42
N LEU A 188 -10.66 9.77 5.21
CA LEU A 188 -9.53 9.17 4.50
C LEU A 188 -9.59 9.54 3.01
N LEU A 189 -8.65 10.35 2.53
CA LEU A 189 -8.57 10.71 1.11
C LEU A 189 -7.81 9.68 0.29
N GLY A 190 -6.64 9.30 0.79
CA GLY A 190 -5.75 8.37 0.10
C GLY A 190 -4.46 8.15 0.89
N ALA A 191 -3.51 7.46 0.26
CA ALA A 191 -2.21 7.18 0.82
C ALA A 191 -1.13 7.23 -0.25
N ARG A 192 0.11 7.45 0.20
CA ARG A 192 1.30 7.20 -0.59
C ARG A 192 2.02 6.00 0.00
N VAL A 193 2.19 4.96 -0.79
CA VAL A 193 2.85 3.72 -0.40
C VAL A 193 3.97 3.47 -1.41
N GLU A 194 5.20 3.39 -0.93
CA GLU A 194 6.40 3.14 -1.75
C GLU A 194 6.56 4.08 -2.96
N GLY A 195 6.16 5.35 -2.79
CA GLY A 195 6.26 6.36 -3.84
C GLY A 195 5.08 6.36 -4.83
N ARG A 196 4.14 5.43 -4.74
CA ARG A 196 2.89 5.44 -5.52
C ARG A 196 1.76 6.08 -4.73
N VAL A 197 0.95 6.87 -5.41
CA VAL A 197 -0.28 7.45 -4.86
C VAL A 197 -1.41 6.45 -5.04
N MET A 198 -2.19 6.28 -3.98
CA MET A 198 -3.33 5.39 -3.95
C MET A 198 -4.53 6.11 -3.35
N ASP A 199 -5.69 5.82 -3.90
CA ASP A 199 -6.95 6.37 -3.43
C ASP A 199 -7.39 5.69 -2.13
N SER A 200 -8.47 6.18 -1.53
CA SER A 200 -9.04 5.61 -0.31
C SER A 200 -9.37 4.11 -0.45
N GLU A 201 -9.86 3.68 -1.61
CA GLU A 201 -10.14 2.26 -1.91
C GLU A 201 -8.85 1.44 -2.03
N GLY A 202 -7.84 1.94 -2.75
CA GLY A 202 -6.54 1.27 -2.84
C GLY A 202 -5.85 1.13 -1.49
N THR A 203 -6.01 2.13 -0.62
CA THR A 203 -5.51 2.09 0.76
C THR A 203 -6.22 1.02 1.59
N LYS A 204 -7.54 0.88 1.42
CA LYS A 204 -8.33 -0.20 2.04
C LYS A 204 -7.93 -1.57 1.50
N TRP A 205 -7.63 -1.70 0.21
CA TRP A 205 -7.15 -2.96 -0.36
C TRP A 205 -5.83 -3.40 0.29
N ILE A 206 -4.86 -2.49 0.46
CA ILE A 206 -3.58 -2.82 1.11
C ILE A 206 -3.79 -3.26 2.56
N GLY A 207 -4.64 -2.56 3.31
CA GLY A 207 -4.96 -2.95 4.68
C GLY A 207 -5.70 -4.29 4.77
N GLY A 208 -6.38 -4.70 3.70
CA GLY A 208 -7.11 -5.95 3.62
C GLY A 208 -6.22 -7.15 3.31
N ILE A 209 -4.94 -6.94 2.98
CA ILE A 209 -3.99 -8.02 2.72
C ILE A 209 -3.71 -8.75 4.03
N GLN A 210 -4.32 -9.92 4.18
CA GLN A 210 -4.10 -10.81 5.30
C GLN A 210 -2.68 -11.37 5.26
N ASN A 211 -1.99 -11.38 6.40
CA ASN A 211 -0.61 -11.88 6.57
C ASN A 211 0.48 -11.14 5.78
N GLY A 212 0.22 -9.93 5.27
CA GLY A 212 1.25 -9.04 4.69
C GLY A 212 2.12 -9.72 3.62
N ILE A 213 3.44 -9.64 3.78
CA ILE A 213 4.42 -10.20 2.82
C ILE A 213 4.33 -11.73 2.73
N ASP A 214 3.96 -12.40 3.81
CA ASP A 214 3.82 -13.86 3.83
C ASP A 214 2.56 -14.32 3.10
N GLY A 215 1.50 -13.50 3.11
CA GLY A 215 0.33 -13.69 2.25
C GLY A 215 0.68 -13.59 0.76
N LEU A 216 1.47 -12.58 0.38
CA LEU A 216 1.95 -12.43 -1.00
C LEU A 216 2.89 -13.58 -1.42
N ARG A 217 3.77 -14.02 -0.51
CA ARG A 217 4.63 -15.18 -0.75
C ARG A 217 3.81 -16.45 -0.91
N ALA A 218 2.80 -16.67 -0.07
CA ALA A 218 1.89 -17.81 -0.18
C ALA A 218 1.10 -17.78 -1.50
N GLN A 219 0.64 -16.60 -1.94
CA GLN A 219 -0.01 -16.45 -3.24
C GLN A 219 0.95 -16.79 -4.39
N LEU A 220 2.22 -16.37 -4.30
CA LEU A 220 3.23 -16.72 -5.30
C LEU A 220 3.54 -18.22 -5.29
N VAL A 221 3.69 -18.83 -4.11
CA VAL A 221 3.90 -20.28 -3.99
C VAL A 221 2.70 -21.03 -4.57
N HIS A 222 1.48 -20.59 -4.29
CA HIS A 222 0.27 -21.19 -4.85
C HIS A 222 0.19 -21.02 -6.36
N THR A 223 0.56 -19.86 -6.93
CA THR A 223 0.57 -19.71 -8.40
C THR A 223 1.62 -20.61 -9.04
N LEU A 224 2.80 -20.75 -8.43
CA LEU A 224 3.83 -21.69 -8.87
C LEU A 224 3.37 -23.16 -8.75
N GLU A 225 2.75 -23.53 -7.63
CA GLU A 225 2.22 -24.87 -7.39
C GLU A 225 1.09 -25.20 -8.36
N SER A 226 0.19 -24.25 -8.63
CA SER A 226 -0.91 -24.42 -9.59
C SER A 226 -0.40 -24.56 -11.04
N ALA A 227 0.69 -23.88 -11.41
CA ALA A 227 1.34 -24.07 -12.70
C ALA A 227 1.99 -25.47 -12.81
N GLY A 228 2.64 -25.94 -11.74
CA GLY A 228 3.20 -27.29 -11.67
C GLY A 228 2.13 -28.38 -11.74
N MET A 229 1.03 -28.22 -11.00
CA MET A 229 -0.14 -29.11 -11.07
C MET A 229 -0.80 -29.08 -12.45
N GLY A 230 -0.85 -27.93 -13.12
CA GLY A 230 -1.38 -27.82 -14.48
C GLY A 230 -0.59 -28.66 -15.48
N LEU A 231 0.74 -28.68 -15.37
CA LEU A 231 1.62 -29.46 -16.24
C LEU A 231 1.53 -30.95 -15.94
N ALA A 232 1.46 -31.33 -14.66
CA ALA A 232 1.23 -32.71 -14.24
C ALA A 232 -0.14 -33.22 -14.72
N ARG A 233 -1.21 -32.43 -14.59
CA ARG A 233 -2.54 -32.79 -15.11
C ARG A 233 -2.61 -32.87 -16.63
N ALA A 234 -1.84 -32.05 -17.35
CA ALA A 234 -1.75 -32.17 -18.80
C ALA A 234 -1.08 -33.50 -19.21
N LEU A 235 -0.02 -33.90 -18.51
CA LEU A 235 0.69 -35.16 -18.77
C LEU A 235 -0.14 -36.39 -18.36
N GLU A 236 -0.79 -36.32 -17.19
CA GLU A 236 -1.73 -37.35 -16.71
C GLU A 236 -2.94 -37.47 -17.64
N GLY A 237 -3.47 -36.34 -18.13
CA GLY A 237 -4.57 -36.31 -19.10
C GLY A 237 -4.20 -36.97 -20.43
N ALA A 238 -3.00 -36.71 -20.95
CA ALA A 238 -2.50 -37.37 -22.15
C ALA A 238 -2.26 -38.88 -21.94
N GLY A 239 -1.73 -39.27 -20.77
CA GLY A 239 -1.52 -40.66 -20.39
C GLY A 239 -2.83 -41.43 -20.25
N ASN A 240 -3.81 -40.86 -19.55
CA ASN A 240 -5.14 -41.44 -19.39
C ASN A 240 -5.89 -41.49 -20.72
N ALA A 241 -5.77 -40.48 -21.58
CA ALA A 241 -6.38 -40.50 -22.91
C ALA A 241 -5.82 -41.62 -23.79
N LEU A 242 -4.50 -41.84 -23.76
CA LEU A 242 -3.87 -42.97 -24.46
C LEU A 242 -4.32 -44.32 -23.88
N TRP A 243 -4.37 -44.44 -22.56
CA TRP A 243 -4.83 -45.64 -21.90
C TRP A 243 -6.29 -45.96 -22.24
N VAL A 244 -7.19 -44.97 -22.16
CA VAL A 244 -8.60 -45.11 -22.56
C VAL A 244 -8.71 -45.49 -24.03
N THR A 245 -7.91 -44.90 -24.92
CA THR A 245 -7.95 -45.23 -26.36
C THR A 245 -7.48 -46.68 -26.62
N MET A 246 -6.43 -47.13 -25.92
CA MET A 246 -5.96 -48.52 -26.03
C MET A 246 -6.96 -49.52 -25.44
N GLU A 247 -7.59 -49.18 -24.31
CA GLU A 247 -8.62 -50.02 -23.68
C GLU A 247 -9.90 -50.06 -24.52
N SER A 248 -10.33 -48.95 -25.12
CA SER A 248 -11.45 -48.95 -26.07
C SER A 248 -11.19 -49.85 -27.26
N ARG A 249 -9.98 -49.79 -27.85
CA ARG A 249 -9.61 -50.68 -28.95
C ARG A 249 -9.56 -52.15 -28.54
N ARG A 250 -9.11 -52.43 -27.32
CA ARG A 250 -9.12 -53.79 -26.76
C ARG A 250 -10.55 -54.31 -26.62
N ILE A 251 -11.45 -53.52 -26.06
CA ILE A 251 -12.86 -53.88 -25.89
C ILE A 251 -13.55 -54.10 -27.24
N ASP A 252 -13.27 -53.26 -28.24
CA ASP A 252 -13.83 -53.41 -29.58
C ASP A 252 -13.42 -54.75 -30.21
N MET A 253 -12.14 -55.11 -30.16
CA MET A 253 -11.63 -56.42 -30.62
C MET A 253 -12.20 -57.60 -29.82
N ASP A 254 -12.34 -57.46 -28.50
CA ASP A 254 -12.95 -58.48 -27.63
C ASP A 254 -14.47 -58.62 -27.85
N SER A 255 -15.12 -57.60 -28.44
CA SER A 255 -16.55 -57.60 -28.80
C SER A 255 -16.80 -58.14 -30.21
N GLU A 256 -15.94 -57.81 -31.18
CA GLU A 256 -15.99 -58.30 -32.56
C GLU A 256 -15.75 -59.81 -32.63
N GLY A 257 -14.79 -60.33 -31.84
CA GLY A 257 -14.55 -61.78 -31.73
C GLY A 257 -15.73 -62.57 -31.15
N LYS A 258 -16.59 -61.94 -30.32
CA LYS A 258 -17.81 -62.58 -29.80
C LYS A 258 -18.97 -62.57 -30.79
N THR A 259 -18.98 -61.63 -31.74
CA THR A 259 -19.97 -61.60 -32.83
C THR A 259 -19.62 -62.56 -33.97
N ASP A 260 -18.34 -62.79 -34.24
CA ASP A 260 -17.89 -63.73 -35.27
C ASP A 260 -18.09 -65.20 -34.84
N GLU A 261 -17.85 -65.53 -33.57
CA GLU A 261 -18.18 -66.87 -33.01
C GLU A 261 -19.70 -67.16 -32.99
N ALA A 262 -20.55 -66.13 -33.06
CA ALA A 262 -22.00 -66.28 -33.16
C ALA A 262 -22.48 -66.43 -34.61
N ALA A 263 -21.70 -65.99 -35.60
CA ALA A 263 -21.99 -66.14 -37.02
C ALA A 263 -21.56 -67.52 -37.56
N GLU A 264 -20.46 -68.09 -37.06
CA GLU A 264 -19.94 -69.40 -37.51
C GLU A 264 -20.75 -70.61 -36.99
N LYS A 265 -21.70 -70.41 -36.06
CA LYS A 265 -22.64 -71.46 -35.59
C LYS A 265 -23.95 -71.55 -36.37
N LYS A 266 -24.07 -70.87 -37.52
CA LYS A 266 -25.31 -70.80 -38.31
C LYS A 266 -25.22 -71.29 -39.76
N ASP A 267 -24.12 -71.91 -40.16
CA ASP A 267 -24.02 -72.71 -41.39
C ASP A 267 -23.96 -74.21 -41.10
#